data_AF-A0A965PTR2-F1
#
_entry.id   AF-A0A965PTR2-F1
#
_cell.length_a   1.000
_cell.length_b   1.000
_cell.length_c   1.000
_cell.angle_alpha   90.00
_cell.angle_beta   90.00
_cell.angle_gamma   90.00
#
_symmetry.space_group_name_H-M   'P 1'
#
loop_
_entity.id
_entity.type
_entity.pdbx_description
1 polymer ?
#
loop_
_entity_poly.entity_id
_entity_poly.type
_entity_poly.pdbx_seq_one_letter_code
_entity_poly.pdbx_strand_id
1 'polypeptide(L)'
;MRRANRIDANQNEIVRVLRLCGAVVRVISQGEGIPDLLVGYRGHTILMEVKDGSKPPSARTLTVAEQAFFDTWKGGKLVIVNNIDEALAVLKEF
;
A
#
# COMPACT_ATOMS: atom_id res chain seq x y z
N MET A 1 4.93 -17.41 15.44
CA MET A 1 4.94 -17.41 13.96
C MET A 1 3.51 -17.19 13.45
N ARG A 2 3.03 -15.93 13.40
CA ARG A 2 1.65 -15.54 12.98
C ARG A 2 1.55 -14.10 12.42
N ARG A 3 2.68 -13.37 12.30
CA ARG A 3 2.71 -11.92 12.00
C ARG A 3 2.65 -11.62 10.50
N ALA A 4 3.31 -12.43 9.67
CA ALA A 4 3.28 -12.32 8.21
C ALA A 4 1.88 -12.57 7.66
N ASN A 5 1.25 -13.71 8.03
CA ASN A 5 -0.07 -14.10 7.53
C ASN A 5 -1.19 -13.05 7.68
N ARG A 6 -1.12 -12.16 8.69
CA ARG A 6 -2.11 -11.08 8.86
C ARG A 6 -1.85 -9.87 7.95
N ILE A 7 -0.59 -9.54 7.69
CA ILE A 7 -0.23 -8.50 6.71
C ILE A 7 -0.69 -8.96 5.33
N ASP A 8 -0.40 -10.22 4.99
CA ASP A 8 -0.81 -10.83 3.72
C ASP A 8 -2.33 -10.79 3.55
N ALA A 9 -3.10 -11.08 4.61
CA ALA A 9 -4.56 -11.02 4.56
C ALA A 9 -5.08 -9.59 4.26
N ASN A 10 -4.59 -8.58 4.96
CA ASN A 10 -5.02 -7.18 4.75
C ASN A 10 -4.66 -6.69 3.34
N GLN A 11 -3.43 -6.97 2.88
CA GLN A 11 -2.98 -6.62 1.53
C GLN A 11 -3.86 -7.30 0.48
N ASN A 12 -4.15 -8.60 0.62
CA ASN A 12 -4.99 -9.34 -0.32
C ASN A 12 -6.39 -8.75 -0.45
N GLU A 13 -7.01 -8.34 0.66
CA GLU A 13 -8.34 -7.72 0.64
C GLU A 13 -8.32 -6.35 -0.04
N ILE A 14 -7.33 -5.50 0.27
CA ILE A 14 -7.14 -4.21 -0.38
C ILE A 14 -6.95 -4.39 -1.89
N VAL A 15 -6.06 -5.29 -2.31
CA VAL A 15 -5.81 -5.59 -3.72
C VAL A 15 -7.10 -6.03 -4.43
N ARG A 16 -7.89 -6.91 -3.79
CA ARG A 16 -9.17 -7.39 -4.34
C ARG A 16 -10.12 -6.22 -4.58
N VAL A 17 -10.31 -5.36 -3.59
CA VAL A 17 -11.27 -4.25 -3.65
C VAL A 17 -10.84 -3.19 -4.66
N LEU A 18 -9.56 -2.79 -4.67
CA LEU A 18 -9.03 -1.84 -5.65
C LEU A 18 -9.26 -2.34 -7.09
N ARG A 19 -9.03 -3.63 -7.34
CA ARG A 19 -9.30 -4.26 -8.65
C ARG A 19 -10.78 -4.25 -9.02
N LEU A 20 -11.68 -4.50 -8.06
CA LEU A 20 -13.12 -4.41 -8.29
C LEU A 20 -13.57 -2.98 -8.66
N CYS A 21 -12.85 -1.96 -8.20
CA CYS A 21 -13.06 -0.58 -8.60
C CYS A 21 -12.46 -0.22 -9.98
N GLY A 22 -11.88 -1.19 -10.69
CA GLY A 22 -11.28 -0.99 -12.01
C GLY A 22 -9.82 -0.54 -11.99
N ALA A 23 -9.15 -0.55 -10.83
CA ALA A 23 -7.71 -0.29 -10.76
C ALA A 23 -6.90 -1.52 -11.20
N VAL A 24 -5.81 -1.29 -11.93
CA VAL A 24 -4.80 -2.31 -12.21
C VAL A 24 -3.84 -2.34 -11.04
N VAL A 25 -3.78 -3.47 -10.32
CA VAL A 25 -2.92 -3.60 -9.13
C VAL A 25 -1.87 -4.69 -9.34
N ARG A 26 -0.62 -4.38 -9.00
CA ARG A 26 0.49 -5.31 -8.87
C ARG A 26 1.04 -5.25 -7.45
N VAL A 27 1.23 -6.44 -6.86
CA VAL A 27 1.98 -6.58 -5.61
C VAL A 27 3.46 -6.57 -5.97
N ILE A 28 4.25 -5.76 -5.27
CA ILE A 28 5.70 -5.70 -5.40
C ILE A 28 6.27 -6.49 -4.22
N SER A 29 6.90 -7.62 -4.51
CA SER A 29 7.46 -8.53 -3.49
C SER A 29 8.99 -8.50 -3.42
N GLN A 30 9.64 -7.66 -4.23
CA GLN A 30 11.09 -7.60 -4.36
C GLN A 30 11.57 -6.14 -4.26
N GLY A 31 12.75 -5.97 -3.68
CA GLY A 31 13.38 -4.67 -3.46
C GLY A 31 13.19 -4.18 -2.04
N GLU A 32 14.27 -3.70 -1.43
CA GLU A 32 14.27 -3.20 -0.06
C GLU A 32 13.63 -1.80 -0.02
N GLY A 33 12.66 -1.60 0.87
CA GLY A 33 11.98 -0.31 1.06
C GLY A 33 11.01 0.09 -0.07
N ILE A 34 10.84 -0.73 -1.11
CA ILE A 34 9.87 -0.45 -2.17
C ILE A 34 8.45 -0.66 -1.63
N PRO A 35 7.50 0.23 -1.94
CA PRO A 35 6.12 0.10 -1.48
C PRO A 35 5.45 -1.19 -1.94
N ASP A 36 4.57 -1.72 -1.10
CA ASP A 36 3.86 -2.99 -1.34
C ASP A 36 3.11 -3.09 -2.67
N LEU A 37 2.43 -2.02 -3.10
CA LEU A 37 1.51 -2.05 -4.24
C LEU A 37 1.84 -0.97 -5.28
N LEU A 38 1.85 -1.39 -6.55
CA LEU A 38 1.76 -0.52 -7.71
C LEU A 38 0.33 -0.54 -8.26
N VAL A 39 -0.30 0.62 -8.29
CA VAL A 39 -1.70 0.81 -8.67
C VAL A 39 -1.79 1.78 -9.85
N GLY A 40 -2.35 1.32 -10.96
CA GLY A 40 -2.74 2.14 -12.09
C GLY A 40 -4.25 2.40 -12.07
N TYR A 41 -4.68 3.66 -12.04
CA TYR A 41 -6.09 4.02 -12.03
C TYR A 41 -6.32 5.36 -12.73
N ARG A 42 -7.25 5.40 -13.71
CA ARG A 42 -7.65 6.63 -14.43
C ARG A 42 -6.47 7.48 -14.92
N GLY A 43 -5.47 6.84 -15.53
CA GLY A 43 -4.28 7.54 -16.06
C GLY A 43 -3.22 7.92 -15.01
N HIS A 44 -3.43 7.58 -13.74
CA HIS A 44 -2.49 7.87 -12.66
C HIS A 44 -1.76 6.60 -12.19
N THR A 45 -0.49 6.78 -11.84
CA THR A 45 0.33 5.77 -11.15
C THR A 45 0.41 6.13 -9.67
N ILE A 46 0.00 5.20 -8.82
CA ILE A 46 -0.06 5.33 -7.36
C ILE A 46 0.74 4.18 -6.76
N LEU A 47 1.62 4.49 -5.82
CA LEU A 47 2.29 3.54 -4.96
C LEU A 47 1.60 3.53 -3.59
N MET A 48 1.31 2.34 -3.07
CA MET A 48 0.70 2.20 -1.75
C MET A 48 1.53 1.25 -0.89
N GLU A 49 1.94 1.74 0.27
CA GLU A 49 2.51 0.93 1.34
C GLU A 49 1.37 0.49 2.27
N VAL A 50 1.24 -0.82 2.52
CA VAL A 50 0.13 -1.39 3.27
C VAL A 50 0.58 -1.71 4.69
N LYS A 51 -0.02 -1.03 5.66
CA LYS A 51 0.13 -1.37 7.08
C LYS A 51 -1.15 -2.01 7.60
N ASP A 52 -1.04 -2.80 8.65
CA ASP A 52 -2.19 -3.44 9.29
C ASP A 52 -2.76 -2.51 10.36
N GLY A 53 -3.88 -1.86 10.03
CA GLY A 53 -4.59 -0.93 10.91
C GLY A 53 -5.13 -1.53 12.21
N SER A 54 -5.05 -2.85 12.43
CA SER A 54 -5.42 -3.47 13.71
C SER A 54 -4.27 -3.51 14.72
N LYS A 55 -3.02 -3.27 14.28
CA LYS A 55 -1.82 -3.35 15.12
C LYS A 55 -1.62 -2.11 15.98
N PRO A 56 -0.82 -2.10 17.05
CA PRO A 56 -0.48 -0.86 17.75
C PRO A 56 0.27 0.12 16.82
N PRO A 57 0.22 1.45 17.08
CA PRO A 57 0.86 2.46 16.23
C PRO A 57 2.34 2.19 15.94
N SER A 58 3.10 1.71 16.94
CA SER A 58 4.51 1.34 16.79
C SER A 58 4.78 0.21 15.80
N ALA A 59 3.76 -0.61 15.48
CA ALA A 59 3.85 -1.66 14.49
C ALA A 59 3.23 -1.28 13.13
N ARG A 60 2.78 -0.02 12.99
CA ARG A 60 2.31 0.59 11.73
C ARG A 60 3.29 1.63 11.19
N THR A 61 4.42 1.86 11.85
CA THR A 61 5.44 2.78 11.37
C THR A 61 6.17 2.19 10.16
N LEU A 62 6.66 3.06 9.28
CA LEU A 62 7.55 2.66 8.21
C LEU A 62 8.84 2.05 8.77
N THR A 63 9.41 1.09 8.05
CA THR A 63 10.79 0.67 8.26
C THR A 63 11.74 1.77 7.79
N VAL A 64 13.01 1.70 8.21
CA VAL A 64 14.01 2.72 7.82
C VAL A 64 14.16 2.79 6.29
N ALA A 65 14.15 1.64 5.60
CA ALA A 65 14.27 1.59 4.15
C ALA A 65 13.02 2.14 3.45
N GLU A 66 11.82 1.80 3.93
CA GLU A 66 10.57 2.37 3.41
C GLU A 66 10.57 3.89 3.59
N GLN A 67 10.94 4.40 4.78
CA GLN A 67 11.02 5.83 5.03
C GLN A 67 11.99 6.51 4.06
N ALA A 68 13.17 5.94 3.84
CA ALA A 68 14.12 6.47 2.87
C ALA A 68 13.55 6.51 1.44
N PHE A 69 12.78 5.50 1.03
CA PHE A 69 12.07 5.53 -0.25
C PHE A 69 11.02 6.65 -0.29
N PHE A 70 10.20 6.77 0.75
CA PHE A 70 9.20 7.84 0.87
C PHE A 70 9.82 9.24 0.80
N ASP A 71 10.95 9.45 1.46
CA ASP A 71 11.62 10.75 1.51
C ASP A 71 12.26 11.13 0.17
N THR A 72 12.73 10.14 -0.59
CA THR A 72 13.48 10.35 -1.83
C THR A 72 12.62 10.28 -3.09
N TRP A 73 11.44 9.66 -3.03
CA TRP A 73 10.56 9.48 -4.18
C TRP A 73 10.16 10.81 -4.83
N LYS A 74 10.26 10.88 -6.17
CA LYS A 74 9.91 12.06 -6.99
C LYS A 74 8.84 11.78 -8.05
N GLY A 75 8.26 10.58 -8.04
CA GLY A 75 7.29 10.16 -9.05
C GLY A 75 5.85 10.47 -8.67
N GLY A 76 4.93 9.59 -9.09
CA GLY A 76 3.50 9.70 -8.81
C GLY A 76 3.16 9.57 -7.33
N LYS A 77 1.85 9.58 -7.01
CA LYS A 77 1.37 9.56 -5.62
C LYS A 77 1.93 8.34 -4.86
N LEU A 78 2.45 8.57 -3.67
CA LEU A 78 2.96 7.56 -2.76
C LEU A 78 2.30 7.75 -1.39
N VAL A 79 1.63 6.71 -0.88
CA VAL A 79 0.83 6.81 0.35
C VAL A 79 0.90 5.54 1.19
N ILE A 80 0.67 5.70 2.50
CA ILE A 80 0.44 4.58 3.42
C ILE A 80 -1.07 4.37 3.55
N VAL A 81 -1.51 3.13 3.50
CA VAL A 81 -2.92 2.76 3.74
C VAL A 81 -2.99 1.65 4.78
N ASN A 82 -3.94 1.77 5.71
CA ASN A 82 -4.08 0.83 6.82
C ASN A 82 -5.21 -0.19 6.64
N ASN A 83 -6.14 0.09 5.73
CA ASN A 83 -7.37 -0.67 5.52
C ASN A 83 -7.97 -0.36 4.14
N ILE A 84 -9.06 -1.05 3.81
CA ILE A 84 -9.79 -0.91 2.54
C ILE A 84 -10.33 0.51 2.36
N ASP A 85 -10.89 1.14 3.40
CA ASP A 85 -11.53 2.44 3.29
C ASP A 85 -10.53 3.55 2.93
N GLU A 86 -9.34 3.52 3.53
CA GLU A 86 -8.24 4.42 3.19
C GLU A 86 -7.76 4.21 1.75
N ALA A 87 -7.59 2.96 1.32
CA ALA A 87 -7.18 2.65 -0.05
C ALA A 87 -8.22 3.12 -1.09
N LEU A 88 -9.52 2.98 -0.78
CA LEU A 88 -10.61 3.49 -1.62
C LEU A 88 -10.68 5.01 -1.62
N ALA A 89 -10.42 5.66 -0.48
CA ALA A 89 -10.36 7.12 -0.41
C ALA A 89 -9.30 7.67 -1.37
N VAL A 90 -8.14 7.03 -1.45
CA VAL A 90 -7.08 7.42 -2.40
C VAL A 90 -7.53 7.33 -3.85
N LEU A 91 -8.29 6.30 -4.25
CA LEU A 91 -8.81 6.22 -5.62
C LEU A 91 -9.82 7.33 -5.92
N LYS A 92 -10.61 7.78 -4.94
CA LYS A 92 -11.64 8.83 -5.14
C LYS A 92 -11.05 10.22 -5.40
N GLU A 93 -9.76 10.41 -5.19
CA GLU A 93 -9.06 11.65 -5.52
C GLU A 93 -8.77 11.80 -7.03
N PHE A 94 -9.06 10.77 -7.84
CA PHE A 94 -8.82 10.71 -9.29
C PHE A 94 -10.07 10.26 -10.06
#